data_AF-A0AAC9HJ44-F1
#
_entry.id   AF-A0AAC9HJ44-F1
#
_cell.length_a   1.000
_cell.length_b   1.000
_cell.length_c   1.000
_cell.angle_alpha   90.00
_cell.angle_beta   90.00
_cell.angle_gamma   90.00
#
_symmetry.space_group_name_H-M   'P 1'
#
loop_
_entity.id
_entity.type
_entity.pdbx_description
1 polymer ?
#
loop_
_entity_poly.entity_id
_entity_poly.type
_entity_poly.pdbx_seq_one_letter_code
_entity_poly.pdbx_strand_id
1 'polypeptide(L)'
;MDDIYQSFYWSKPVLSSESAMFTLSFTIGIFCYSYRYSRYEIKVYSSREYIERHFYDDTLDAPRLVIMLRSPHCPKDFHYRWYNKARVIQSKDFMFALAIYWAILTHPNPPLEIVLALSCVDIPELKRWVQYKLKEIAGGLNHESPVG
;
A
#
# COMPACT_ATOMS: atom_id res chain seq x y z
N MET A 1 21.37 10.19 15.20
CA MET A 1 20.01 9.71 15.47
C MET A 1 19.23 9.93 14.20
N ASP A 2 18.94 8.85 13.47
CA ASP A 2 17.84 8.76 12.49
C ASP A 2 17.66 7.26 12.14
N ASP A 3 17.51 6.44 13.18
CA ASP A 3 17.10 5.05 13.04
C ASP A 3 15.57 5.02 12.99
N ILE A 4 15.00 5.30 11.82
CA ILE A 4 13.61 4.93 11.56
C ILE A 4 13.62 3.41 11.38
N TYR A 5 13.28 2.69 12.43
CA TYR A 5 13.02 1.26 12.40
C TYR A 5 12.00 0.95 11.29
N GLN A 6 12.49 0.36 10.19
CA GLN A 6 11.65 -0.30 9.20
C GLN A 6 11.34 -1.71 9.71
N SER A 7 10.26 -1.86 10.46
CA SER A 7 9.75 -3.19 10.81
C SER A 7 8.51 -3.49 9.98
N PHE A 8 8.71 -4.19 8.85
CA PHE A 8 7.64 -4.91 8.19
C PHE A 8 7.44 -6.23 8.92
N TYR A 9 6.35 -6.35 9.67
CA TYR A 9 6.03 -7.61 10.32
C TYR A 9 4.59 -7.99 10.02
N TRP A 10 4.42 -9.01 9.19
CA TRP A 10 3.22 -9.82 9.27
C TRP A 10 3.36 -10.66 10.55
N SER A 11 2.62 -10.30 11.58
CA SER A 11 2.51 -11.20 12.74
C SER A 11 1.92 -12.52 12.26
N LYS A 12 2.69 -13.61 12.42
CA LYS A 12 2.20 -14.97 12.13
C LYS A 12 0.90 -15.19 12.90
N PRO A 13 -0.12 -15.79 12.27
CA PRO A 13 -1.40 -16.02 12.92
C PRO A 13 -1.23 -17.00 14.07
N VAL A 14 -1.82 -16.69 15.22
CA VAL A 14 -1.83 -17.57 16.42
C VAL A 14 -2.82 -18.74 16.27
N LEU A 15 -3.67 -18.72 15.23
CA LEU A 15 -4.72 -19.73 14.99
C LEU A 15 -4.83 -20.08 13.50
N SER A 16 -5.18 -21.34 13.19
CA SER A 16 -5.36 -21.86 11.83
C SER A 16 -6.77 -21.63 11.25
N SER A 17 -7.49 -20.62 11.74
CA SER A 17 -8.90 -20.34 11.40
C SER A 17 -9.06 -19.11 10.50
N GLU A 18 -10.23 -18.95 9.87
CA GLU A 18 -10.59 -17.72 9.14
C GLU A 18 -10.61 -16.47 10.05
N SER A 19 -10.74 -16.67 11.37
CA SER A 19 -10.66 -15.64 12.41
C SER A 19 -9.23 -15.26 12.82
N ALA A 20 -8.20 -15.85 12.20
CA ALA A 20 -6.83 -15.50 12.49
C ALA A 20 -6.55 -14.03 12.14
N MET A 21 -6.10 -13.26 13.13
CA MET A 21 -5.82 -11.84 12.99
C MET A 21 -4.36 -11.60 12.60
N PHE A 22 -4.18 -10.74 11.62
CA PHE A 22 -2.93 -10.23 11.10
C PHE A 22 -2.88 -8.73 11.35
N THR A 23 -1.70 -8.20 11.61
CA THR A 23 -1.48 -6.76 11.64
C THR A 23 -0.57 -6.39 10.48
N LEU A 24 -0.99 -5.42 9.68
CA LEU A 24 -0.15 -4.76 8.70
C LEU A 24 0.21 -3.39 9.26
N SER A 25 1.49 -3.20 9.58
CA SER A 25 2.00 -1.92 10.04
C SER A 25 3.04 -1.37 9.07
N PHE A 26 3.03 -0.05 8.87
CA PHE A 26 4.06 0.65 8.12
C PHE A 26 4.25 2.07 8.66
N THR A 27 5.42 2.62 8.38
CA THR A 27 5.79 3.99 8.78
C THR A 27 6.25 4.76 7.56
N ILE A 28 5.78 5.99 7.41
CA ILE A 28 6.31 6.97 6.44
C ILE A 28 6.60 8.25 7.20
N GLY A 29 7.88 8.59 7.36
CA GLY A 29 8.28 9.72 8.20
C GLY A 29 7.87 9.53 9.64
N ILE A 30 7.18 10.52 10.20
CA ILE A 30 6.63 10.48 11.57
C ILE A 30 5.30 9.70 11.67
N PHE A 31 4.71 9.32 10.53
CA PHE A 31 3.38 8.73 10.49
C PHE A 31 3.45 7.21 10.65
N CYS A 32 2.79 6.69 11.67
CA CYS A 32 2.64 5.25 11.91
C CYS A 32 1.24 4.79 11.53
N TYR A 33 1.16 3.73 10.73
CA TYR A 33 -0.07 3.08 10.33
C TYR A 33 -0.06 1.66 10.85
N SER A 34 -1.18 1.23 11.39
CA SER A 34 -1.39 -0.15 11.80
C SER A 34 -2.83 -0.55 11.53
N TYR A 35 -3.00 -1.54 10.68
CA TYR A 35 -4.29 -2.08 10.32
C TYR A 35 -4.37 -3.55 10.74
N ARG A 36 -5.50 -3.92 11.33
CA ARG A 36 -5.77 -5.30 11.71
C ARG A 36 -6.72 -5.92 10.72
N TYR A 37 -6.40 -7.13 10.28
CA TYR A 37 -7.18 -7.89 9.32
C TYR A 37 -7.30 -9.34 9.75
N SER A 38 -8.48 -9.91 9.60
CA SER A 38 -8.66 -11.35 9.63
C SER A 38 -8.16 -11.99 8.32
N ARG A 39 -7.87 -13.29 8.36
CA ARG A 39 -7.60 -14.08 7.14
C ARG A 39 -8.76 -13.97 6.14
N TYR A 40 -9.99 -13.94 6.65
CA TYR A 40 -11.19 -13.75 5.84
C TYR A 40 -11.17 -12.40 5.10
N GLU A 41 -10.93 -11.29 5.80
CA GLU A 41 -10.89 -9.96 5.20
C GLU A 41 -9.82 -9.84 4.12
N ILE A 42 -8.63 -10.39 4.36
CA ILE A 42 -7.57 -10.41 3.33
C ILE A 42 -8.07 -11.15 2.09
N LYS A 43 -8.61 -12.36 2.26
CA LYS A 43 -9.11 -13.20 1.16
C LYS A 43 -10.23 -12.51 0.37
N VAL A 44 -11.16 -11.85 1.06
CA VAL A 44 -12.31 -11.17 0.45
C VAL A 44 -11.85 -9.90 -0.25
N TYR A 45 -11.15 -9.01 0.45
CA TYR A 45 -10.79 -7.69 -0.09
C TYR A 45 -9.73 -7.78 -1.19
N SER A 46 -8.93 -8.84 -1.22
CA SER A 46 -8.00 -9.08 -2.32
C SER A 46 -8.63 -9.79 -3.52
N SER A 47 -9.87 -10.28 -3.42
CA SER A 47 -10.51 -11.04 -4.50
C SER A 47 -10.82 -10.15 -5.70
N ARG A 48 -10.75 -10.74 -6.90
CA ARG A 48 -11.08 -10.03 -8.15
C ARG A 48 -12.53 -9.55 -8.13
N GLU A 49 -13.46 -10.39 -7.69
CA GLU A 49 -14.89 -10.07 -7.62
C GLU A 49 -15.17 -8.90 -6.67
N TYR A 50 -14.48 -8.86 -5.52
CA TYR A 50 -14.65 -7.77 -4.56
C TYR A 50 -14.12 -6.45 -5.12
N ILE A 51 -12.95 -6.48 -5.77
CA ILE A 51 -12.34 -5.30 -6.39
C ILE A 51 -13.22 -4.77 -7.53
N GLU A 52 -13.71 -5.64 -8.41
CA GLU A 52 -14.61 -5.25 -9.51
C GLU A 52 -15.91 -4.64 -8.98
N ARG A 53 -16.51 -5.24 -7.95
CA ARG A 53 -17.76 -4.74 -7.35
C ARG A 53 -17.61 -3.36 -6.71
N HIS A 54 -16.45 -3.05 -6.13
CA HIS A 54 -16.20 -1.79 -5.42
C HIS A 54 -15.28 -0.86 -6.20
N PHE A 55 -15.14 -1.07 -7.51
CA PHE A 55 -14.23 -0.28 -8.35
C PHE A 55 -14.50 1.23 -8.25
N TYR A 56 -15.79 1.60 -8.22
CA TYR A 56 -16.27 2.98 -8.14
C TYR A 56 -16.81 3.39 -6.76
N ASP A 57 -16.60 2.56 -5.73
CA ASP A 57 -17.06 2.89 -4.38
C ASP A 57 -16.13 3.95 -3.76
N ASP A 58 -16.64 5.15 -3.55
CA ASP A 58 -15.91 6.25 -2.92
C ASP A 58 -15.95 6.24 -1.39
N THR A 59 -16.75 5.34 -0.81
CA THR A 59 -16.95 5.21 0.64
C THR A 59 -16.01 4.20 1.30
N LEU A 60 -15.16 3.54 0.51
CA LEU A 60 -14.17 2.60 1.03
C LEU A 60 -13.21 3.29 2.01
N ASP A 61 -13.00 2.63 3.15
CA ASP A 61 -12.05 3.05 4.16
C ASP A 61 -10.60 2.70 3.76
N ALA A 62 -9.64 3.36 4.41
CA ALA A 62 -8.22 3.11 4.13
C ALA A 62 -7.79 1.63 4.30
N PRO A 63 -8.25 0.89 5.33
CA PRO A 63 -7.88 -0.52 5.48
C PRO A 63 -8.29 -1.40 4.29
N ARG A 64 -9.55 -1.30 3.82
CA ARG A 64 -10.01 -2.08 2.65
C ARG A 64 -9.21 -1.72 1.41
N LEU A 65 -9.01 -0.43 1.18
CA LEU A 65 -8.28 0.05 0.01
C LEU A 65 -6.83 -0.39 -0.01
N VAL A 66 -6.17 -0.40 1.15
CA VAL A 66 -4.80 -0.89 1.27
C VAL A 66 -4.70 -2.35 0.85
N ILE A 67 -5.64 -3.22 1.23
CA ILE A 67 -5.65 -4.61 0.77
C ILE A 67 -5.95 -4.69 -0.73
N MET A 68 -6.99 -3.97 -1.20
CA MET A 68 -7.40 -3.99 -2.60
C MET A 68 -6.25 -3.54 -3.52
N LEU A 69 -5.61 -2.40 -3.22
CA LEU A 69 -4.52 -1.83 -4.02
C LEU A 69 -3.25 -2.67 -4.02
N ARG A 70 -3.00 -3.43 -2.94
CA ARG A 70 -1.85 -4.34 -2.82
C ARG A 70 -2.14 -5.73 -3.38
N SER A 71 -3.40 -6.03 -3.70
CA SER A 71 -3.79 -7.32 -4.25
C SER A 71 -3.10 -7.57 -5.59
N PRO A 72 -2.56 -8.77 -5.85
CA PRO A 72 -2.06 -9.12 -7.18
C PRO A 72 -3.16 -9.14 -8.25
N HIS A 73 -4.43 -9.13 -7.85
CA HIS A 73 -5.59 -9.04 -8.73
C HIS A 73 -6.04 -7.60 -8.98
N CYS A 74 -5.36 -6.60 -8.41
CA CYS A 74 -5.70 -5.19 -8.59
C CYS A 74 -5.42 -4.75 -10.03
N PRO A 75 -6.45 -4.31 -10.78
CA PRO A 75 -6.25 -3.82 -12.13
C PRO A 75 -5.56 -2.44 -12.10
N LYS A 76 -4.77 -2.16 -13.14
CA LYS A 76 -4.02 -0.91 -13.31
C LYS A 76 -4.91 0.34 -13.20
N ASP A 77 -6.14 0.28 -13.73
CA ASP A 77 -7.10 1.40 -13.66
C ASP A 77 -7.58 1.70 -12.23
N PHE A 78 -7.61 0.71 -11.35
CA PHE A 78 -7.97 0.93 -9.95
C PHE A 78 -6.86 1.69 -9.21
N HIS A 79 -5.59 1.41 -9.51
CA HIS A 79 -4.46 2.20 -8.99
C HIS A 79 -4.55 3.66 -9.47
N TYR A 80 -4.84 3.91 -10.75
CA TYR A 80 -4.97 5.28 -11.27
C TYR A 80 -6.10 6.06 -10.61
N ARG A 81 -7.29 5.44 -10.48
CA ARG A 81 -8.44 6.09 -9.84
C ARG A 81 -8.09 6.55 -8.43
N TRP A 82 -7.55 5.65 -7.61
CA TRP A 82 -7.26 5.95 -6.22
C TRP A 82 -6.05 6.87 -6.05
N TYR A 83 -5.04 6.79 -6.92
CA TYR A 83 -3.98 7.80 -6.99
C TYR A 83 -4.55 9.20 -7.25
N ASN A 84 -5.42 9.35 -8.25
CA ASN A 84 -6.02 10.65 -8.58
C ASN A 84 -6.90 11.16 -7.44
N LYS A 85 -7.69 10.28 -6.81
CA LYS A 85 -8.49 10.65 -5.64
C LYS A 85 -7.61 11.09 -4.47
N ALA A 86 -6.56 10.34 -4.14
CA ALA A 86 -5.60 10.68 -3.08
C ALA A 86 -5.00 12.07 -3.31
N ARG A 87 -4.62 12.42 -4.55
CA ARG A 87 -4.13 13.77 -4.89
C ARG A 87 -5.14 14.87 -4.61
N VAL A 88 -6.40 14.67 -4.97
CA VAL A 88 -7.45 15.68 -4.78
C VAL A 88 -7.77 15.89 -3.30
N ILE A 89 -7.74 14.82 -2.50
CA ILE A 89 -8.12 14.88 -1.09
C ILE A 89 -6.95 15.11 -0.14
N GLN A 90 -5.69 15.07 -0.59
CA GLN A 90 -4.50 15.14 0.26
C GLN A 90 -4.49 16.32 1.24
N SER A 91 -5.00 17.49 0.86
CA SER A 91 -5.08 18.67 1.74
C SER A 91 -6.16 18.55 2.81
N LYS A 92 -7.17 17.70 2.60
CA LYS A 92 -8.30 17.47 3.50
C LYS A 92 -8.07 16.26 4.40
N ASP A 93 -7.49 15.21 3.85
CA ASP A 93 -7.19 13.95 4.54
C ASP A 93 -5.83 13.40 4.09
N PHE A 94 -4.79 13.97 4.70
CA PHE A 94 -3.41 13.61 4.41
C PHE A 94 -3.10 12.14 4.73
N MET A 95 -3.62 11.64 5.85
CA MET A 95 -3.35 10.27 6.32
C MET A 95 -3.94 9.22 5.37
N PHE A 96 -5.16 9.46 4.89
CA PHE A 96 -5.77 8.60 3.89
C PHE A 96 -4.98 8.62 2.57
N ALA A 97 -4.64 9.81 2.06
CA ALA A 97 -3.87 9.93 0.82
C ALA A 97 -2.52 9.20 0.91
N LEU A 98 -1.82 9.36 2.03
CA LEU A 98 -0.54 8.72 2.29
C LEU A 98 -0.64 7.18 2.34
N ALA A 99 -1.71 6.65 2.95
CA ALA A 99 -1.98 5.20 2.95
C ALA A 99 -2.20 4.64 1.54
N ILE A 100 -2.90 5.39 0.67
CA ILE A 100 -3.12 5.01 -0.74
C ILE A 100 -1.80 5.01 -1.51
N TYR A 101 -0.99 6.07 -1.39
CA TYR A 101 0.31 6.15 -2.06
C TYR A 101 1.24 5.01 -1.65
N TRP A 102 1.28 4.68 -0.37
CA TRP A 102 2.04 3.55 0.14
C TRP A 102 1.55 2.21 -0.41
N ALA A 103 0.23 2.00 -0.43
CA ALA A 103 -0.37 0.76 -0.92
C ALA A 103 -0.03 0.54 -2.41
N ILE A 104 -0.04 1.60 -3.21
CA ILE A 104 0.39 1.55 -4.62
C ILE A 104 1.88 1.23 -4.73
N LEU A 105 2.75 1.93 -4.00
CA LEU A 105 4.21 1.72 -4.10
C LEU A 105 4.66 0.32 -3.68
N THR A 106 3.94 -0.28 -2.74
CA THR A 106 4.24 -1.62 -2.22
C THR A 106 3.52 -2.74 -2.98
N HIS A 107 2.75 -2.43 -4.02
CA HIS A 107 2.26 -3.44 -4.94
C HIS A 107 3.45 -4.14 -5.63
N PRO A 108 3.39 -5.45 -5.93
CA PRO A 108 4.50 -6.15 -6.59
C PRO A 108 4.83 -5.53 -7.96
N ASN A 109 3.81 -5.27 -8.76
CA ASN A 109 3.92 -4.75 -10.12
C ASN A 109 3.08 -3.48 -10.31
N PRO A 110 3.41 -2.34 -9.66
CA PRO A 110 2.63 -1.13 -9.81
C PRO A 110 2.83 -0.53 -11.21
N PRO A 111 1.85 0.20 -11.76
CA PRO A 111 2.03 0.92 -13.01
C PRO A 111 3.19 1.91 -12.91
N LEU A 112 4.21 1.76 -13.76
CA LEU A 112 5.42 2.60 -13.76
C LEU A 112 5.08 4.09 -13.84
N GLU A 113 4.08 4.44 -14.64
CA GLU A 113 3.62 5.82 -14.81
C GLU A 113 3.10 6.42 -13.49
N ILE A 114 2.46 5.62 -12.64
CA ILE A 114 2.00 6.06 -11.32
C ILE A 114 3.19 6.20 -10.36
N VAL A 115 4.12 5.25 -10.38
CA VAL A 115 5.35 5.34 -9.55
C VAL A 115 6.13 6.61 -9.89
N LEU A 116 6.28 6.93 -11.18
CA LEU A 116 6.90 8.18 -11.63
C LEU A 116 6.08 9.41 -11.19
N ALA A 117 4.76 9.37 -11.34
CA ALA A 117 3.91 10.50 -10.93
C ALA A 117 3.97 10.75 -9.41
N LEU A 118 4.16 9.72 -8.60
CA LEU A 118 4.38 9.83 -7.16
C LEU A 118 5.67 10.56 -6.78
N SER A 119 6.67 10.63 -7.67
CA SER A 119 7.87 11.45 -7.44
C SER A 119 7.57 12.96 -7.39
N CYS A 120 6.46 13.38 -7.99
CA CYS A 120 6.00 14.76 -8.04
C CYS A 120 5.08 15.13 -6.87
N VAL A 121 4.71 14.17 -6.01
CA VAL A 121 3.93 14.46 -4.81
C VAL A 121 4.84 15.16 -3.80
N ASP A 122 4.38 16.28 -3.25
CA ASP A 122 5.14 17.08 -2.29
C ASP A 122 5.06 16.49 -0.87
N ILE A 123 5.53 15.24 -0.76
CA ILE A 123 5.69 14.50 0.50
C ILE A 123 7.13 13.97 0.48
N PRO A 124 8.08 14.63 1.17
CA PRO A 124 9.51 14.29 1.13
C PRO A 124 9.80 12.82 1.40
N GLU A 125 9.05 12.20 2.31
CA GLU A 125 9.25 10.83 2.75
C GLU A 125 8.83 9.80 1.69
N LEU A 126 7.91 10.15 0.79
CA LEU A 126 7.57 9.30 -0.36
C LEU A 126 8.66 9.28 -1.42
N LYS A 127 9.46 10.34 -1.55
CA LYS A 127 10.51 10.41 -2.58
C LYS A 127 11.52 9.26 -2.45
N ARG A 128 11.89 8.91 -1.20
CA ARG A 128 12.78 7.78 -0.92
C ARG A 128 12.16 6.44 -1.36
N TRP A 129 10.87 6.24 -1.06
CA TRP A 129 10.14 5.03 -1.45
C TRP A 129 9.97 4.90 -2.96
N VAL A 130 9.67 6.01 -3.64
CA VAL A 130 9.59 6.05 -5.11
C VAL A 130 10.93 5.67 -5.73
N GLN A 131 12.04 6.25 -5.26
CA GLN A 131 13.38 5.91 -5.74
C GLN A 131 13.72 4.43 -5.52
N TYR A 132 13.39 3.87 -4.36
CA TYR A 132 13.57 2.45 -4.08
C TYR A 132 12.77 1.59 -5.07
N LYS A 133 11.48 1.90 -5.26
CA LYS A 133 10.63 1.12 -6.17
C LYS A 133 11.06 1.23 -7.64
N LEU A 134 11.52 2.41 -8.07
CA LEU A 134 12.07 2.59 -9.41
C LEU A 134 13.35 1.77 -9.62
N LYS A 135 14.23 1.68 -8.62
CA LYS A 135 15.41 0.80 -8.66
C LYS A 135 15.01 -0.67 -8.74
N GLU A 136 14.01 -1.09 -7.97
CA GLU A 136 13.47 -2.46 -7.99
C GLU A 136 12.93 -2.82 -9.38
N ILE A 137 12.21 -1.90 -10.03
CA ILE A 137 11.68 -2.09 -11.39
C ILE A 137 12.81 -2.12 -12.44
N ALA A 138 13.79 -1.21 -12.34
CA ALA A 138 14.86 -1.05 -13.33
C ALA A 138 15.94 -2.15 -13.25
N GLY A 139 16.23 -2.65 -12.04
CA GLY A 139 17.32 -3.57 -11.77
C GLY A 139 16.94 -5.04 -11.80
N GLY A 140 15.98 -5.46 -12.64
CA GLY A 140 15.40 -6.81 -12.66
C GLY A 140 16.36 -7.93 -12.20
N LEU A 141 16.05 -8.53 -11.05
CA LEU A 141 16.71 -9.64 -10.33
C LEU A 141 17.88 -9.31 -9.37
N ASN A 142 17.72 -9.86 -8.16
CA ASN A 142 18.70 -10.25 -7.15
C ASN A 142 19.23 -9.21 -6.13
N HIS A 143 18.61 -9.27 -4.95
CA HIS A 143 19.19 -9.49 -3.62
C HIS A 143 18.72 -8.51 -2.54
N GLU A 144 18.24 -9.13 -1.46
CA GLU A 144 18.16 -8.65 -0.08
C GLU A 144 17.50 -7.29 0.12
N SER A 145 16.27 -7.32 0.65
CA SER A 145 15.78 -6.22 1.47
C SER A 145 16.93 -5.79 2.40
N PRO A 146 17.22 -4.49 2.54
CA PRO A 146 18.27 -4.05 3.44
C PRO A 146 17.82 -4.41 4.85
N VAL A 147 18.34 -5.54 5.33
CA VAL A 147 18.28 -5.95 6.73
C VAL A 147 19.20 -4.99 7.47
N GLY A 148 18.60 -4.08 8.21
CA GLY A 148 19.03 -3.80 9.58
C GLY A 148 18.22 -4.68 10.51
#